data_AF-A0A4Y2WCJ7-F1
#
_entry.id   AF-A0A4Y2WCJ7-F1
#
_cell.length_a   1.000
_cell.length_b   1.000
_cell.length_c   1.000
_cell.angle_alpha   90.00
_cell.angle_beta   90.00
_cell.angle_gamma   90.00
#
_symmetry.space_group_name_H-M   'P 1'
#
loop_
_entity.id
_entity.type
_entity.pdbx_description
1 polymer ?
#
loop_
_entity_poly.entity_id
_entity_poly.type
_entity_poly.pdbx_seq_one_letter_code
_entity_poly.pdbx_strand_id
1 'polypeptide(L)'
;AMMFQYYVKIVPTMYARADGQTLYTNQFAVTRHQKQVSTLFGDQGLPGLFVIYELAPLMIKYGEKQKSFFHFLTSVCAIVGGVFT
;
A
#
# COMPACT_ATOMS: atom_id res chain seq x y z
N ALA A 1 12.02 -3.54 33.26
CA ALA A 1 12.30 -2.52 32.23
C ALA A 1 11.47 -2.83 30.97
N MET A 2 11.25 -1.88 30.05
CA MET A 2 10.38 -2.10 28.88
C MET A 2 11.19 -2.17 27.58
N MET A 3 10.78 -3.05 26.67
CA MET A 3 11.30 -3.14 25.30
C MET A 3 10.19 -2.78 24.31
N PHE A 4 10.49 -1.89 23.38
CA PHE A 4 9.61 -1.46 22.30
C PHE A 4 10.24 -1.83 20.96
N GLN A 5 9.53 -2.61 20.15
CA GLN A 5 9.96 -3.00 18.81
C GLN A 5 8.96 -2.49 17.77
N TYR A 6 9.46 -1.82 16.75
CA TYR A 6 8.70 -1.30 15.62
C TYR A 6 9.20 -1.94 14.35
N TYR A 7 8.36 -2.75 13.71
CA TYR A 7 8.61 -3.31 12.39
C TYR A 7 7.98 -2.39 11.36
N VAL A 8 8.82 -1.68 10.60
CA VAL A 8 8.42 -0.76 9.54
C VAL A 8 8.59 -1.46 8.21
N LYS A 9 7.48 -1.91 7.63
CA LYS A 9 7.46 -2.51 6.30
C LYS A 9 7.26 -1.42 5.26
N ILE A 10 8.21 -1.30 4.33
CA ILE A 10 8.18 -0.31 3.24
C ILE A 10 7.83 -1.04 1.95
N VAL A 11 6.79 -0.56 1.27
CA VAL A 11 6.34 -1.09 -0.03
C VAL A 11 6.53 0.00 -1.09
N PRO A 12 7.44 -0.20 -2.07
CA PRO A 12 7.62 0.76 -3.14
C PRO A 12 6.39 0.77 -4.05
N THR A 13 5.97 1.97 -4.44
CA THR A 13 4.81 2.18 -5.32
C THR A 13 5.15 3.13 -6.46
N MET A 14 4.55 2.88 -7.61
CA MET A 14 4.74 3.69 -8.81
C MET A 14 3.38 4.07 -9.37
N TYR A 15 3.16 5.35 -9.60
CA TYR A 15 1.95 5.88 -10.21
C TYR A 15 2.27 6.33 -11.63
N ALA A 16 1.72 5.64 -12.62
CA ALA A 16 1.78 6.00 -14.02
C ALA A 16 0.52 6.77 -14.40
N ARG A 17 0.69 8.07 -14.62
CA ARG A 17 -0.39 9.00 -15.00
C ARG A 17 -0.71 8.87 -16.48
N ALA A 18 -1.93 9.21 -16.88
CA ALA A 18 -2.33 9.22 -18.30
C ALA A 18 -1.50 10.19 -19.17
N ASP A 19 -0.89 11.20 -18.54
CA ASP A 19 0.01 12.20 -19.14
C ASP A 19 1.45 11.70 -19.35
N GLY A 20 1.72 10.40 -19.12
CA GLY A 20 3.05 9.81 -19.31
C GLY A 20 4.05 10.05 -18.18
N GLN A 21 3.73 10.91 -17.21
CA GLN A 21 4.55 11.11 -16.01
C GLN A 21 4.46 9.91 -15.06
N THR A 22 5.61 9.46 -14.56
CA THR A 22 5.73 8.41 -13.55
C THR A 22 6.17 9.00 -12.22
N LEU A 23 5.39 8.76 -11.17
CA LEU A 23 5.67 9.22 -9.83
C LEU A 23 6.02 8.03 -8.93
N TYR A 24 7.22 8.06 -8.37
CA TYR A 24 7.72 7.04 -7.44
C TYR A 24 7.42 7.44 -6.00
N THR A 25 6.74 6.56 -5.28
CA THR A 25 6.34 6.74 -3.87
C THR A 25 6.67 5.50 -3.07
N ASN A 26 6.60 5.62 -1.74
CA ASN A 26 6.76 4.50 -0.84
C ASN A 26 5.60 4.49 0.14
N GLN A 27 4.88 3.38 0.21
CA GLN A 27 3.89 3.14 1.26
C GLN A 27 4.59 2.47 2.45
N PHE A 28 4.10 2.72 3.66
CA PHE A 28 4.66 2.13 4.86
C PHE A 28 3.56 1.55 5.74
N ALA A 29 3.85 0.42 6.38
CA ALA A 29 3.03 -0.20 7.41
C ALA A 29 3.89 -0.45 8.65
N VAL A 30 3.34 -0.18 9.83
CA VAL A 30 4.09 -0.27 11.09
C VAL A 30 3.40 -1.25 12.03
N THR A 31 4.13 -2.28 12.45
CA THR A 31 3.70 -3.21 13.50
C THR A 31 4.48 -2.92 14.77
N ARG A 32 3.77 -2.77 15.89
CA ARG A 32 4.35 -2.42 17.19
C ARG A 32 4.27 -3.61 18.12
N HIS A 33 5.38 -3.94 18.77
CA HIS A 33 5.45 -4.99 19.77
C HIS A 33 6.07 -4.43 21.06
N GLN A 34 5.39 -4.63 22.18
CA GLN A 34 5.84 -4.17 23.49
C GLN A 34 5.99 -5.38 24.41
N LYS A 35 7.16 -5.51 25.04
CA LYS A 35 7.45 -6.60 25.96
C LYS A 35 8.02 -6.04 27.27
N GLN A 36 7.52 -6.55 28.38
CA GLN A 36 8.09 -6.28 29.70
C GLN A 36 9.27 -7.22 29.92
N VAL A 37 10.47 -6.65 30.07
CA VAL A 37 11.68 -7.42 30.35
C VAL A 37 11.78 -7.60 31.87
N SER A 38 11.65 -8.86 32.30
CA SER A 38 11.83 -9.31 33.68
C SER A 38 13.17 -10.01 33.82
N THR A 39 14.08 -9.43 34.61
CA THR A 39 15.45 -9.91 34.84
C THR A 39 15.55 -11.23 35.61
N LEU A 40 14.42 -11.78 36.10
CA LEU A 40 14.37 -12.92 37.01
C LEU A 40 14.19 -14.28 36.32
N PHE A 41 13.70 -14.33 35.08
CA PHE A 41 13.35 -15.58 34.40
C PHE A 41 13.71 -15.53 32.92
N GLY A 42 14.97 -15.79 32.57
CA GLY A 42 15.42 -16.23 31.23
C GLY A 42 15.11 -15.35 30.01
N ASP A 43 14.35 -14.28 30.16
CA ASP A 43 13.83 -13.49 29.04
C ASP A 43 14.83 -12.40 28.69
N GLN A 44 15.86 -12.81 27.93
CA GLN A 44 16.95 -11.97 27.44
C GLN A 44 16.43 -10.96 26.41
N GLY A 45 15.83 -9.87 26.88
CA GLY A 45 15.56 -8.68 26.07
C GLY A 45 16.32 -7.50 26.63
N LEU A 46 17.11 -6.80 25.81
CA LEU A 46 17.66 -5.51 26.22
C LEU A 46 16.50 -4.48 26.21
N PRO A 47 16.25 -3.76 27.32
CA PRO A 47 15.27 -2.69 27.30
C PRO A 47 15.73 -1.58 26.36
N GLY A 48 14.85 -1.10 25.51
CA GLY A 48 15.20 -0.15 24.46
C GLY A 48 14.13 0.04 23.41
N LEU A 49 14.39 0.95 22.48
CA LEU A 49 13.59 1.22 21.29
C LEU A 49 14.30 0.63 20.07
N PHE A 50 13.67 -0.36 19.43
CA PHE A 50 14.18 -1.00 18.23
C PHE A 50 13.27 -0.66 17.05
N VAL A 51 13.85 -0.09 15.98
CA VAL A 51 13.15 0.18 14.73
C VAL A 51 13.78 -0.68 13.64
N ILE A 52 13.03 -1.63 13.12
CA ILE A 52 13.45 -2.60 12.12
C ILE A 52 12.76 -2.25 10.81
N TYR A 53 13.54 -1.93 9.78
CA TYR A 53 13.03 -1.61 8.45
C TYR A 53 13.10 -2.83 7.54
N GLU A 54 11.95 -3.23 6.98
CA GLU A 54 11.86 -4.32 6.02
C GLU A 54 11.33 -3.81 4.69
N LEU A 55 12.10 -4.01 3.63
CA LEU A 55 11.67 -3.70 2.26
C LEU A 55 10.85 -4.86 1.71
N ALA A 56 9.65 -4.57 1.21
CA ALA A 56 8.85 -5.58 0.53
C ALA A 56 9.47 -5.93 -0.83
N PRO A 57 9.54 -7.21 -1.22
CA PRO A 57 10.12 -7.64 -2.50
C PRO A 57 9.20 -7.38 -3.70
N LEU A 58 8.12 -6.62 -3.51
CA LEU A 58 7.09 -6.35 -4.51
C LEU A 58 6.86 -4.86 -4.64
N MET A 59 6.62 -4.40 -5.87
CA MET A 59 6.31 -3.01 -6.19
C MET A 59 4.90 -2.93 -6.78
N ILE A 60 4.08 -2.03 -6.25
CA ILE A 60 2.72 -1.82 -6.75
C ILE A 60 2.76 -0.75 -7.85
N LYS A 61 2.22 -1.08 -9.02
CA LYS A 61 2.09 -0.16 -10.16
C LYS A 61 0.63 0.23 -10.35
N TYR A 62 0.32 1.50 -10.14
CA TYR A 62 -0.98 2.08 -10.46
C TYR A 62 -0.92 2.68 -11.85
N GLY A 63 -1.75 2.18 -12.77
CA GLY A 63 -1.88 2.70 -14.12
C GLY A 63 -3.25 3.34 -14.31
N GLU A 64 -3.27 4.62 -14.67
CA GLU A 64 -4.50 5.31 -15.03
C GLU A 64 -4.93 4.88 -16.43
N LYS A 65 -5.99 4.06 -16.53
CA LYS A 65 -6.61 3.71 -17.81
C LYS A 65 -7.82 4.59 -18.05
N GLN A 66 -7.77 5.37 -19.13
CA GLN A 66 -8.93 6.09 -19.63
C GLN A 66 -10.00 5.08 -20.06
N LYS A 67 -11.25 5.30 -19.62
CA LYS A 67 -12.40 4.55 -20.14
C LYS A 67 -12.63 4.98 -21.58
N SER A 68 -12.83 4.01 -22.47
CA SER A 68 -13.05 4.29 -23.89
C SER A 68 -14.36 5.06 -24.09
N PHE A 69 -14.31 6.20 -24.81
CA PHE A 69 -15.48 6.99 -25.19
C PHE A 69 -16.52 6.17 -25.97
N PHE A 70 -16.08 5.12 -26.66
CA PHE A 70 -16.97 4.18 -27.35
C PHE A 70 -17.95 3.47 -26.41
N HIS A 71 -17.57 3.20 -25.16
CA HIS A 71 -18.49 2.60 -24.19
C HIS A 71 -19.69 3.51 -23.92
N PHE A 72 -19.48 4.83 -23.87
CA PHE A 72 -20.56 5.81 -23.73
C PHE A 72 -21.45 5.81 -24.98
N LEU A 73 -20.86 5.83 -26.18
CA LEU A 73 -21.60 5.83 -27.43
C LEU A 73 -22.48 4.57 -27.58
N THR A 74 -21.94 3.40 -27.24
CA THR A 74 -22.70 2.15 -27.23
C THR A 74 -23.85 2.21 -26.23
N SER A 75 -23.65 2.76 -25.03
CA SER A 75 -24.75 2.95 -24.06
C SER A 75 -25.84 3.90 -24.57
N VAL A 76 -25.46 5.02 -25.21
CA VAL A 76 -26.44 5.96 -25.80
C VAL A 76 -27.22 5.29 -26.92
N CYS A 77 -26.54 4.57 -27.82
CA CYS A 77 -27.18 3.86 -28.92
C CYS A 77 -28.14 2.78 -28.42
N ALA A 78 -27.79 2.05 -27.35
CA ALA A 78 -28.67 1.06 -26.72
C ALA A 78 -29.93 1.69 -26.11
N ILE A 79 -29.82 2.84 -25.46
CA ILE A 79 -30.97 3.56 -24.90
C ILE A 79 -31.86 4.08 -26.03
N VAL A 80 -31.29 4.74 -27.04
CA VAL A 80 -32.05 5.26 -28.18
C VAL A 80 -32.75 4.10 -28.92
N GLY A 81 -32.02 3.04 -29.26
CA GLY A 81 -32.58 1.86 -29.91
C GLY A 81 -33.70 1.19 -29.11
N GLY A 82 -33.60 1.16 -27.78
CA GLY A 82 -34.63 0.61 -26.90
C GLY A 82 -35.83 1.54 -26.65
N VAL A 83 -35.74 2.83 -26.96
CA VAL A 83 -36.87 3.79 -26.85
C VAL A 83 -37.66 3.88 -28.16
N PHE A 84 -37.00 3.68 -29.30
CA PHE A 84 -37.62 3.73 -30.63
C PHE A 84 -38.06 2.34 -31.17
N THR A 85 -38.00 1.30 -30.34
CA THR A 85 -38.58 -0.04 -30.57
C THR A 85 -39.60 -0.32 -29.47
#